data_AF-A0A1G1WHX9-F1
#
_entry.id   AF-A0A1G1WHX9-F1
#
_cell.length_a   1.000
_cell.length_b   1.000
_cell.length_c   1.000
_cell.angle_alpha   90.00
_cell.angle_beta   90.00
_cell.angle_gamma   90.00
#
_symmetry.space_group_name_H-M   'P 1'
#
loop_
_entity.id
_entity.type
_entity.pdbx_description
1 polymer ?
#
loop_
_entity_poly.entity_id
_entity_poly.type
_entity_poly.pdbx_seq_one_letter_code
_entity_poly.pdbx_strand_id
1 'polypeptide(L)'
;MKISKLRLLEFFIVGLLLGILEDLIAILLATDATIDLRVILIAGFVALPFAFISEIIVDQKRFPKIIKRMLKIEEEIVEKVAEEI
;
A
#
# COMPACT_ATOMS: atom_id res chain seq x y z
N MET A 1 8.90 19.55 9.79
CA MET A 1 8.43 19.42 8.40
C MET A 1 6.91 19.59 8.39
N LYS A 2 6.39 20.64 7.73
CA LYS A 2 4.94 20.90 7.60
C LYS A 2 4.37 19.90 6.59
N ILE A 3 3.40 19.10 7.01
CA ILE A 3 2.63 18.24 6.11
C ILE A 3 1.82 19.17 5.20
N SER A 4 2.13 19.18 3.91
CA SER A 4 1.39 19.94 2.92
C SER A 4 0.13 19.17 2.56
N LYS A 5 -1.04 19.82 2.58
CA LYS A 5 -2.34 19.19 2.21
C LYS A 5 -2.32 18.46 0.86
N LEU A 6 -1.44 18.88 -0.05
CA LEU A 6 -1.18 18.24 -1.34
C LEU A 6 -0.59 16.83 -1.23
N ARG A 7 0.27 16.59 -0.23
CA ARG A 7 0.91 15.29 -0.01
C ARG A 7 -0.07 14.27 0.55
N LEU A 8 -0.96 14.72 1.44
CA LEU A 8 -2.05 13.90 1.98
C LEU A 8 -3.01 13.45 0.87
N LEU A 9 -3.29 14.34 -0.07
CA LEU A 9 -4.17 14.01 -1.19
C LEU A 9 -3.50 13.02 -2.17
N GLU A 10 -2.20 13.17 -2.41
CA GLU A 10 -1.43 12.27 -3.29
C GLU A 10 -1.40 10.84 -2.76
N PHE A 11 -1.05 10.65 -1.48
CA PHE A 11 -1.02 9.31 -0.87
C PHE A 11 -2.41 8.70 -0.75
N PHE A 12 -3.44 9.48 -0.45
CA PHE A 12 -4.82 9.00 -0.45
C PHE A 12 -5.25 8.52 -1.84
N ILE A 13 -4.97 9.28 -2.91
CA ILE A 13 -5.32 8.89 -4.29
C ILE A 13 -4.57 7.64 -4.70
N VAL A 14 -3.26 7.57 -4.44
CA VAL A 14 -2.45 6.39 -4.77
C VAL A 14 -2.93 5.17 -3.97
N GLY A 15 -3.17 5.33 -2.67
CA GLY A 15 -3.67 4.27 -1.80
C GLY A 15 -5.03 3.74 -2.25
N LEU A 16 -5.93 4.63 -2.68
CA LEU A 16 -7.24 4.24 -3.21
C LEU A 16 -7.11 3.49 -4.54
N LEU A 17 -6.30 3.99 -5.48
CA LEU A 17 -6.09 3.33 -6.77
C LEU A 17 -5.45 1.96 -6.60
N LEU A 18 -4.42 1.86 -5.76
CA LEU A 18 -3.75 0.59 -5.48
C LEU A 18 -4.68 -0.40 -4.76
N GLY A 19 -5.46 0.07 -3.77
CA GLY A 19 -6.44 -0.79 -3.09
C GLY A 19 -7.50 -1.36 -4.03
N ILE A 20 -8.03 -0.53 -4.95
CA ILE A 20 -8.97 -1.00 -5.96
C ILE A 20 -8.32 -2.04 -6.89
N LEU A 21 -7.10 -1.78 -7.35
CA LEU A 21 -6.39 -2.71 -8.22
C LEU A 21 -6.10 -4.03 -7.52
N GLU A 22 -5.66 -4.00 -6.27
CA GLU A 22 -5.42 -5.19 -5.45
C GLU A 22 -6.69 -6.02 -5.29
N ASP A 23 -7.81 -5.39 -4.92
CA ASP A 23 -9.10 -6.06 -4.76
C ASP A 23 -9.55 -6.71 -6.08
N LEU A 24 -9.42 -6.01 -7.21
CA LEU A 24 -9.79 -6.54 -8.52
C LEU A 24 -8.88 -7.71 -8.94
N ILE A 25 -7.58 -7.63 -8.67
CA ILE A 25 -6.64 -8.73 -8.92
C ILE A 25 -7.01 -9.93 -8.03
N ALA A 26 -7.31 -9.70 -6.75
CA ALA A 26 -7.72 -10.76 -5.83
C ALA A 26 -8.99 -11.45 -6.30
N ILE A 27 -10.01 -10.70 -6.71
CA ILE A 27 -11.26 -11.25 -7.26
C ILE A 27 -10.97 -12.05 -8.53
N LEU A 28 -10.17 -11.51 -9.45
CA LEU A 28 -9.82 -12.18 -10.71
C LEU A 28 -9.06 -13.50 -10.49
N LEU A 29 -8.18 -13.56 -9.49
CA LEU A 29 -7.32 -14.72 -9.24
C LEU A 29 -7.96 -15.75 -8.30
N ALA A 30 -8.82 -15.31 -7.38
CA ALA A 30 -9.41 -16.18 -6.36
C ALA A 30 -10.84 -16.63 -6.68
N THR A 31 -11.48 -16.04 -7.69
CA THR A 31 -12.88 -16.33 -8.03
C THR A 31 -13.07 -16.46 -9.53
N ASP A 32 -14.11 -17.17 -9.95
CA ASP A 32 -14.56 -17.23 -11.34
C ASP A 32 -15.56 -16.09 -11.68
N ALA A 33 -15.63 -15.04 -10.86
CA ALA A 33 -16.58 -13.95 -11.06
C ALA A 33 -16.19 -13.07 -12.25
N THR A 34 -17.18 -12.67 -13.04
CA THR A 34 -16.96 -11.72 -14.13
C THR A 34 -16.82 -10.31 -13.55
N ILE A 35 -15.74 -9.60 -13.89
CA ILE A 35 -15.55 -8.21 -13.47
C ILE A 35 -16.47 -7.31 -14.29
N ASP A 36 -17.61 -6.95 -13.70
CA ASP A 36 -18.53 -5.95 -14.22
C ASP A 36 -18.38 -4.61 -13.47
N LEU A 37 -19.14 -3.60 -13.90
CA LEU A 37 -19.10 -2.28 -13.26
C LEU A 37 -19.51 -2.34 -11.79
N ARG A 38 -20.35 -3.31 -11.38
CA ARG A 38 -20.79 -3.46 -10.01
C ARG A 38 -19.63 -3.91 -9.11
N VAL A 39 -18.83 -4.87 -9.58
CA VAL A 39 -17.63 -5.33 -8.87
C VAL A 39 -16.64 -4.17 -8.66
N ILE A 40 -16.38 -3.38 -9.71
CA ILE A 40 -15.46 -2.23 -9.64
C ILE A 40 -15.96 -1.19 -8.62
N LEU A 41 -17.26 -0.89 -8.63
CA LEU A 41 -17.83 0.07 -7.68
C LEU A 41 -17.76 -0.46 -6.24
N ILE A 42 -18.06 -1.74 -6.01
CA ILE A 42 -17.99 -2.36 -4.67
C ILE A 42 -16.54 -2.34 -4.17
N ALA A 43 -15.58 -2.80 -4.97
CA ALA A 43 -14.15 -2.74 -4.63
C ALA A 43 -13.72 -1.30 -4.32
N GLY A 44 -14.15 -0.32 -5.13
CA GLY A 44 -13.95 1.11 -4.86
C GLY A 44 -14.49 1.58 -3.51
N PHE A 45 -15.72 1.21 -3.17
CA PHE A 45 -16.33 1.56 -1.90
C PHE A 45 -15.64 0.90 -0.71
N VAL A 46 -15.17 -0.34 -0.86
CA VAL A 46 -14.42 -1.07 0.18
C VAL A 46 -13.03 -0.47 0.36
N ALA A 47 -12.32 -0.15 -0.72
CA ALA A 47 -10.98 0.44 -0.67
C ALA A 47 -10.97 1.84 -0.05
N LEU A 48 -12.07 2.60 -0.13
CA LEU A 48 -12.16 3.99 0.36
C LEU A 48 -11.82 4.18 1.87
N PRO A 49 -12.42 3.44 2.82
CA PRO A 49 -12.02 3.52 4.23
C PRO A 49 -10.57 3.07 4.46
N PHE A 50 -10.08 2.07 3.72
CA PHE A 50 -8.69 1.61 3.85
C PHE A 50 -7.68 2.64 3.32
N ALA A 51 -7.99 3.34 2.22
CA ALA A 51 -7.19 4.43 1.70
C ALA A 51 -7.10 5.60 2.70
N PHE A 52 -8.20 5.89 3.41
CA PHE A 52 -8.20 6.92 4.45
C PHE A 52 -7.39 6.51 5.68
N ILE A 53 -7.52 5.25 6.11
CA ILE A 53 -6.77 4.71 7.24
C ILE A 53 -5.28 4.62 6.91
N SER A 54 -4.94 4.13 5.72
CA SER A 54 -3.55 4.00 5.26
C SER A 54 -2.88 5.36 5.16
N GLU A 55 -3.59 6.39 4.70
CA GLU A 55 -3.12 7.78 4.74
C GLU A 55 -2.72 8.21 6.16
N ILE A 56 -3.63 8.04 7.12
CA ILE A 56 -3.39 8.44 8.52
C ILE A 56 -2.22 7.67 9.12
N ILE A 57 -2.06 6.39 8.79
CA ILE A 57 -0.98 5.54 9.32
C ILE A 57 0.37 5.87 8.66
N VAL A 58 0.39 6.02 7.33
CA VAL A 58 1.61 6.23 6.54
C VAL A 58 2.15 7.66 6.73
N ASP A 59 1.26 8.65 6.88
CA ASP A 59 1.65 10.04 7.16
C ASP A 59 2.24 10.24 8.57
N GLN A 60 2.11 9.24 9.46
CA GLN A 60 2.86 9.29 10.72
C GLN A 60 4.36 9.31 10.40
N LYS A 61 5.08 10.32 10.91
CA LYS A 61 6.55 10.50 10.81
C LYS A 61 7.40 9.25 11.16
N ARG A 62 6.78 8.20 11.68
CA ARG A 62 7.38 6.90 12.01
C ARG A 62 7.48 5.97 10.79
N PHE A 63 6.56 6.02 9.82
CA PHE A 63 6.54 5.05 8.71
C PHE A 63 7.84 5.06 7.87
N PRO A 64 8.39 6.22 7.46
CA PRO A 64 9.67 6.26 6.74
C PRO A 64 10.84 5.75 7.58
N LYS A 65 10.80 5.94 8.91
CA LYS A 65 11.83 5.41 9.83
C LYS A 65 11.73 3.89 9.97
N ILE A 66 10.51 3.34 9.93
CA ILE A 66 10.27 1.90 9.99
C ILE A 66 10.77 1.25 8.70
N ILE A 67 10.37 1.76 7.53
CA ILE A 67 10.84 1.26 6.23
C ILE A 67 12.37 1.33 6.14
N LYS A 68 12.97 2.48 6.49
CA LYS A 68 14.44 2.63 6.47
C LYS A 68 15.13 1.63 7.40
N ARG A 69 14.51 1.27 8.53
CA ARG A 69 15.04 0.26 9.44
C ARG A 69 14.91 -1.15 8.86
N MET A 70 13.80 -1.47 8.20
CA MET A 70 13.58 -2.77 7.56
C MET A 70 14.56 -2.99 6.39
N LEU A 71 14.72 -1.99 5.50
CA LEU A 71 15.68 -2.06 4.39
C LEU A 71 17.12 -2.24 4.87
N LYS A 72 17.52 -1.57 5.95
CA LYS A 72 18.85 -1.77 6.55
C LYS A 72 19.08 -3.19 7.09
N ILE A 73 18.03 -3.82 7.64
CA ILE A 73 18.12 -5.19 8.15
C ILE A 73 18.32 -6.15 6.97
N GLU A 74 17.65 -5.91 5.86
CA GLU A 74 17.78 -6.73 4.66
C GLU A 74 19.19 -6.63 4.04
N GLU A 75 19.76 -5.42 3.93
CA GLU A 75 21.16 -5.23 3.50
C GLU A 75 22.15 -5.99 4.40
N GLU A 76 22.00 -5.90 5.73
CA GLU A 76 22.90 -6.58 6.68
C GLU A 76 22.79 -8.11 6.60
N ILE A 77 21.59 -8.65 6.34
CA ILE A 77 21.39 -10.10 6.16
C ILE A 77 22.04 -10.57 4.86
N VAL A 78 21.85 -9.83 3.76
CA VAL A 78 22.43 -10.19 2.45
C VAL A 78 23.96 -10.14 2.50
N GLU A 79 24.54 -9.15 3.16
CA GLU A 79 26.00 -9.03 3.32
C GLU A 79 26.58 -10.20 4.14
N LYS A 80 25.92 -10.58 5.25
CA LYS A 80 26.34 -11.75 6.05
C LYS A 80 26.26 -13.07 5.28
N VAL A 81 25.20 -13.27 4.50
CA VAL A 81 25.05 -14.48 3.67
C VAL A 81 26.10 -14.51 2.56
N ALA A 82 26.47 -13.35 1.99
CA ALA A 82 27.50 -13.27 0.97
C ALA A 82 28.93 -13.53 1.50
N GLU A 83 29.21 -13.22 2.78
CA GLU A 83 30.50 -13.54 3.42
C GLU A 83 30.65 -15.03 3.81
N GLU A 84 29.54 -15.77 3.96
CA GLU A 84 29.56 -17.19 4.33
C GLU A 84 29.71 -18.16 3.13
N ILE A 85 29.67 -17.67 1.89
CA ILE A 85 29.78 -18.46 0.64
C ILE A 85 31.14 -18.23 -0.03
#